data_AF-A0A1R1B9U9-F1
#
_entry.id   AF-A0A1R1B9U9-F1
#
_cell.length_a   1.000
_cell.length_b   1.000
_cell.length_c   1.000
_cell.angle_alpha   90.00
_cell.angle_beta   90.00
_cell.angle_gamma   90.00
#
_symmetry.space_group_name_H-M   'P 1'
#
loop_
_entity.id
_entity.type
_entity.pdbx_description
1 polymer ?
#
loop_
_entity_poly.entity_id
_entity_poly.type
_entity_poly.pdbx_seq_one_letter_code
_entity_poly.pdbx_strand_id
1 'polypeptide(L)'
;MLKQLFPIKHVAGYLSSLVLSAVALVVLLDMPAASKLAVLLVTAILQATVQLMLFMHVGESDDKKSVYINIAYALFVGLVTIFGTLFIFVWGWYA
;
A
#
# COMPACT_ATOMS: atom_id res chain seq x y z
N MET A 1 -18.30 -0.95 -29.95
CA MET A 1 -17.57 0.28 -29.56
C MET A 1 -17.62 0.61 -28.05
N LEU A 2 -18.55 0.10 -27.22
CA LEU A 2 -18.58 0.42 -25.78
C LEU A 2 -17.57 -0.36 -24.89
N LYS A 3 -17.00 -1.49 -25.36
CA LYS A 3 -16.11 -2.34 -24.55
C LYS A 3 -14.71 -1.75 -24.27
N GLN A 4 -14.38 -0.61 -24.88
CA GLN A 4 -13.09 0.09 -24.76
C GLN A 4 -13.19 1.41 -23.98
N LEU A 5 -14.41 1.87 -23.63
CA LEU A 5 -14.61 3.19 -23.02
C LEU A 5 -14.57 3.16 -21.49
N PHE A 6 -14.83 1.99 -20.90
CA PHE A 6 -14.69 1.77 -19.45
C PHE A 6 -13.68 0.66 -19.18
N PRO A 7 -12.46 1.01 -18.73
CA PRO A 7 -11.48 0.00 -18.33
C PRO A 7 -11.96 -0.68 -17.04
N ILE A 8 -12.65 -1.80 -17.18
CA ILE A 8 -13.29 -2.55 -16.09
C ILE A 8 -12.28 -2.89 -14.98
N LYS A 9 -11.02 -3.20 -15.33
CA LYS A 9 -9.94 -3.46 -14.37
C LYS A 9 -9.67 -2.25 -13.44
N HIS A 10 -9.67 -1.04 -13.98
CA HIS A 10 -9.44 0.18 -13.21
C HIS A 10 -10.64 0.54 -12.34
N VAL A 11 -11.86 0.35 -12.84
CA VAL A 11 -13.09 0.59 -12.07
C VAL A 11 -13.15 -0.36 -10.88
N ALA A 12 -12.81 -1.64 -11.09
CA ALA A 12 -12.74 -2.62 -10.01
C ALA A 12 -11.70 -2.24 -8.95
N GLY A 13 -10.50 -1.82 -9.36
CA GLY A 13 -9.45 -1.37 -8.45
C GLY A 13 -9.80 -0.10 -7.67
N TYR A 14 -10.48 0.84 -8.32
CA TYR A 14 -11.01 2.02 -7.66
C TYR A 14 -12.06 1.68 -6.60
N LEU A 15 -13.02 0.81 -6.95
CA LEU A 15 -14.06 0.41 -6.02
C LEU A 15 -13.49 -0.37 -4.82
N SER A 16 -12.55 -1.29 -5.05
CA SER A 16 -11.90 -2.03 -3.96
C SER A 16 -11.11 -1.10 -3.03
N SER A 17 -10.45 -0.08 -3.59
CA SER A 17 -9.74 0.94 -2.82
C SER A 17 -10.68 1.78 -1.95
N LEU A 18 -11.85 2.14 -2.50
CA LEU A 18 -12.89 2.89 -1.79
C LEU A 18 -13.46 2.07 -0.61
N VAL A 19 -13.72 0.78 -0.83
CA VAL A 19 -14.20 -0.13 0.21
C VAL A 19 -13.17 -0.30 1.33
N LEU A 20 -11.90 -0.57 0.99
CA LEU A 20 -10.83 -0.71 1.98
C LEU A 20 -10.66 0.57 2.83
N SER A 21 -10.78 1.73 2.19
CA SER A 21 -10.68 3.02 2.88
C SER A 21 -11.89 3.27 3.80
N ALA A 22 -13.09 2.91 3.38
CA ALA A 22 -14.29 2.99 4.22
C ALA A 22 -14.20 2.06 5.44
N VAL A 23 -13.70 0.83 5.26
CA VAL A 23 -13.46 -0.13 6.36
C VAL A 23 -12.47 0.47 7.36
N ALA A 24 -11.34 1.01 6.88
CA ALA A 24 -10.35 1.65 7.75
C ALA A 24 -10.94 2.84 8.53
N LEU A 25 -11.81 3.64 7.89
CA LEU A 25 -12.48 4.77 8.53
C LEU A 25 -13.42 4.31 9.66
N VAL A 26 -14.25 3.29 9.43
CA VAL A 26 -15.18 2.76 10.44
C VAL A 26 -14.43 2.22 11.66
N VAL A 27 -13.33 1.50 11.43
CA VAL A 27 -12.43 0.99 12.48
C VAL A 27 -11.83 2.12 13.32
N LEU A 28 -11.63 3.30 12.73
CA LEU A 28 -11.06 4.45 13.41
C LEU A 28 -12.03 5.08 14.41
N LEU A 29 -13.34 5.03 14.11
CA LEU A 29 -14.39 5.70 14.89
C LEU A 29 -14.70 5.00 16.21
N ASP A 30 -14.80 3.67 16.24
CA ASP A 30 -15.31 2.96 17.42
C ASP A 30 -14.62 1.61 17.68
N MET A 31 -13.29 1.64 17.84
CA MET A 31 -12.50 0.49 18.29
C MET A 31 -11.44 0.84 19.34
N PRO A 32 -11.12 -0.10 20.26
CA PRO A 32 -9.96 -0.03 21.14
C PRO A 32 -8.64 0.16 20.40
N ALA A 33 -7.66 0.84 21.00
CA ALA A 33 -6.39 1.18 20.36
C ALA A 33 -5.61 -0.03 19.82
N ALA A 34 -5.62 -1.15 20.57
CA ALA A 34 -4.89 -2.35 20.19
C ALA A 34 -5.48 -3.04 18.94
N SER A 35 -6.81 -3.22 18.88
CA SER A 35 -7.47 -3.82 17.71
C SER A 35 -7.46 -2.86 16.52
N LYS A 36 -7.57 -1.55 16.77
CA LYS A 36 -7.52 -0.50 15.75
C LYS A 36 -6.21 -0.53 14.97
N LEU A 37 -5.06 -0.60 15.65
CA LEU A 37 -3.76 -0.61 14.98
C LEU A 37 -3.58 -1.86 14.08
N ALA A 38 -3.98 -3.03 14.57
CA ALA A 38 -3.88 -4.27 13.81
C ALA A 38 -4.70 -4.22 12.51
N VAL A 39 -5.96 -3.77 12.60
CA VAL A 39 -6.83 -3.68 11.44
C VAL A 39 -6.34 -2.60 10.46
N LEU A 40 -5.90 -1.44 10.96
CA LEU A 40 -5.33 -0.39 10.11
C LEU A 40 -4.09 -0.87 9.36
N LEU A 41 -3.17 -1.58 10.01
CA LEU A 41 -1.99 -2.15 9.34
C LEU A 41 -2.38 -3.15 8.25
N VAL A 42 -3.32 -4.06 8.52
CA VAL A 42 -3.80 -5.02 7.52
C VAL A 42 -4.43 -4.30 6.32
N THR A 43 -5.32 -3.34 6.57
CA THR A 43 -5.96 -2.57 5.48
C THR A 43 -4.96 -1.74 4.68
N ALA A 44 -3.90 -1.20 5.32
CA ALA A 44 -2.84 -0.46 4.65
C ALA A 44 -2.00 -1.35 3.71
N ILE A 45 -1.64 -2.57 4.15
CA ILE A 45 -0.91 -3.53 3.30
C ILE A 45 -1.76 -3.97 2.11
N LEU A 46 -3.04 -4.27 2.35
CA LEU A 46 -3.98 -4.61 1.28
C LEU A 46 -4.10 -3.44 0.28
N GLN A 47 -4.13 -2.21 0.75
CA GLN A 47 -4.17 -1.05 -0.12
C GLN A 47 -2.92 -0.84 -0.95
N ALA A 48 -1.74 -1.00 -0.35
CA ALA A 48 -0.49 -0.95 -1.10
C ALA A 48 -0.47 -2.00 -2.21
N THR A 49 -1.02 -3.19 -1.95
CA THR A 49 -1.11 -4.29 -2.94
C THR A 49 -2.06 -3.97 -4.08
N VAL A 50 -3.27 -3.46 -3.77
CA VAL A 50 -4.23 -2.99 -4.78
C VAL A 50 -3.60 -1.91 -5.66
N GLN A 51 -2.84 -0.99 -5.07
CA GLN A 51 -2.14 0.07 -5.80
C GLN A 51 -1.09 -0.48 -6.77
N LEU A 52 -0.25 -1.40 -6.30
CA LEU A 52 0.80 -2.03 -7.11
C LEU A 52 0.23 -2.86 -8.26
N MET A 53 -0.86 -3.59 -8.03
CA MET A 53 -1.41 -4.53 -9.01
C MET A 53 -2.38 -3.88 -10.01
N LEU A 54 -3.29 -3.03 -9.55
CA LEU A 54 -4.40 -2.49 -10.37
C LEU A 54 -4.14 -1.08 -10.91
N PHE A 55 -3.30 -0.28 -10.26
CA PHE A 55 -3.00 1.08 -10.70
C PHE A 55 -1.62 1.20 -11.35
N MET A 56 -0.63 0.48 -10.84
CA MET A 56 0.71 0.48 -11.44
C MET A 56 0.90 -0.57 -12.54
N HIS A 57 -0.07 -1.46 -12.78
CA HIS A 57 -0.04 -2.51 -13.81
C HIS A 57 1.32 -3.22 -13.94
N VAL A 58 1.97 -3.46 -12.80
CA VAL A 58 3.35 -3.95 -12.73
C VAL A 58 3.50 -5.32 -13.44
N GLY A 59 2.41 -6.09 -13.52
CA GLY A 59 2.36 -7.37 -14.21
C GLY A 59 2.01 -7.33 -15.69
N GLU A 60 1.79 -6.17 -16.32
CA GLU A 60 1.37 -6.05 -17.74
C GLU A 60 2.44 -5.38 -18.62
N SER A 61 3.56 -4.92 -18.05
CA SER A 61 4.71 -4.37 -18.78
C SER A 61 5.53 -5.45 -19.49
N ASP A 62 6.23 -5.12 -20.58
CA ASP A 62 7.14 -6.07 -21.25
C ASP A 62 8.35 -6.43 -20.37
N ASP A 63 8.82 -5.47 -19.57
CA ASP A 63 9.95 -5.60 -18.64
C ASP A 63 9.52 -5.82 -17.17
N LYS A 64 8.58 -6.76 -16.93
CA LYS A 64 8.02 -7.05 -15.60
C LYS A 64 9.09 -7.23 -14.52
N LYS A 65 10.16 -7.98 -14.84
CA LYS A 65 11.25 -8.26 -13.89
C LYS A 65 11.98 -6.99 -13.44
N SER A 66 12.26 -6.08 -14.37
CA SER A 66 12.95 -4.83 -14.07
C SER A 66 12.09 -3.94 -13.16
N VAL A 67 10.79 -3.82 -13.46
CA VAL A 67 9.84 -3.05 -12.65
C VAL A 67 9.71 -3.63 -11.23
N TYR A 68 9.58 -4.96 -11.10
CA TYR A 68 9.52 -5.62 -9.79
C TYR A 68 10.78 -5.38 -8.96
N ILE A 69 11.96 -5.49 -9.56
CA ILE A 69 13.25 -5.23 -8.89
C ILE A 69 13.32 -3.77 -8.45
N ASN A 70 12.91 -2.83 -9.30
CA ASN A 70 12.93 -1.41 -8.97
C ASN A 70 11.99 -1.08 -7.79
N ILE A 71 10.79 -1.64 -7.77
CA ILE A 71 9.84 -1.47 -6.66
C ILE A 71 10.38 -2.08 -5.37
N ALA A 72 10.95 -3.29 -5.43
CA ALA A 72 11.57 -3.93 -4.28
C ALA A 72 12.76 -3.11 -3.74
N TYR A 73 13.57 -2.55 -4.64
CA TYR A 73 14.67 -1.66 -4.28
C TYR A 73 14.16 -0.36 -3.64
N ALA A 74 13.13 0.27 -4.20
CA ALA A 74 12.51 1.47 -3.63
C ALA A 74 11.92 1.20 -2.23
N LEU A 75 11.26 0.04 -2.03
CA LEU A 75 10.76 -0.38 -0.73
C LEU A 75 11.91 -0.58 0.27
N PHE A 76 12.98 -1.25 -0.15
CA PHE A 76 14.16 -1.47 0.68
C PHE A 76 14.79 -0.15 1.13
N VAL A 77 15.04 0.77 0.19
CA VAL A 77 15.59 2.10 0.52
C VAL A 77 14.68 2.83 1.49
N GLY A 78 13.37 2.84 1.25
CA GLY A 78 12.40 3.47 2.15
C GLY A 78 12.42 2.88 3.57
N LEU A 79 12.46 1.55 3.69
CA LEU A 79 12.54 0.87 4.99
C LEU A 79 13.85 1.17 5.71
N VAL A 80 14.99 1.11 5.02
CA VAL A 80 16.29 1.43 5.60
C VAL A 80 16.33 2.88 6.06
N THR A 81 15.77 3.82 5.30
CA THR A 81 15.67 5.21 5.73
C THR A 81 14.81 5.35 6.98
N ILE A 82 13.59 4.81 6.99
CA ILE A 82 12.69 4.90 8.15
C ILE A 82 13.32 4.27 9.40
N PHE A 83 13.80 3.03 9.30
CA PHE A 83 14.38 2.34 10.44
C PHE A 83 15.73 2.93 10.87
N GLY A 84 16.56 3.36 9.93
CA GLY A 84 17.82 4.05 10.25
C GLY A 84 17.60 5.36 10.98
N THR A 85 16.62 6.16 10.53
CA THR A 85 16.25 7.41 11.20
C THR A 85 15.63 7.16 12.58
N LEU A 86 14.73 6.17 12.71
CA LEU A 86 14.19 5.77 14.01
C LEU A 86 15.30 5.27 14.94
N PHE A 87 16.25 4.49 14.43
CA PHE A 87 17.38 4.00 15.20
C PHE A 87 18.21 5.15 15.77
N ILE A 88 18.55 6.15 14.96
CA ILE A 88 19.34 7.30 15.43
C ILE A 88 18.55 8.12 16.46
N PHE A 89 17.31 8.51 16.16
CA PHE A 89 16.58 9.46 17.01
C PHE A 89 15.94 8.84 18.26
N VAL A 90 15.56 7.56 18.21
CA VAL A 90 14.93 6.88 19.35
C VAL A 90 15.97 6.14 20.19
N TRP A 91 16.94 5.47 19.55
CA TRP A 91 17.89 4.59 20.25
C TRP A 91 19.32 5.11 20.29
N GLY A 92 19.77 5.91 19.32
CA GLY A 92 21.16 6.35 19.22
C GLY A 92 21.48 7.66 19.95
N TRP A 93 20.51 8.56 20.10
CA TRP A 93 20.72 9.88 20.72
C TRP A 93 20.34 9.96 22.21
N TYR A 94 19.40 9.11 22.65
CA TYR A 94 18.89 9.09 24.02
C TYR A 94 19.37 7.89 24.86
N ALA A 95 20.25 7.04 24.31
CA ALA A 95 20.97 5.98 25.05
C ALA A 95 22.38 6.45 25.40
#